data_AF-A0A132MHW5-F1
#
_entry.id   AF-A0A132MHW5-F1
#
_cell.length_a   1.000
_cell.length_b   1.000
_cell.length_c   1.000
_cell.angle_alpha   90.00
_cell.angle_beta   90.00
_cell.angle_gamma   90.00
#
_symmetry.space_group_name_H-M   'P 1'
#
loop_
_entity.id
_entity.type
_entity.pdbx_description
1 polymer ?
#
loop_
_entity_poly.entity_id
_entity_poly.type
_entity_poly.pdbx_seq_one_letter_code
_entity_poly.pdbx_strand_id
1 'polypeptide(L)' 'MLERVTRSQSPGAGVWVGTVTRVEGGALYVEVPRLAPGLEFGPCLAVEVPGVAWAAGDRCLVACLEGRVDDLAVIGRLP' A
#
# COMPACT_ATOMS: atom_id res chain seq x y z
N MET A 1 -20.15 -18.07 -19.71
CA MET A 1 -19.81 -16.68 -20.07
C MET A 1 -19.67 -15.92 -18.75
N LEU A 2 -18.43 -15.67 -18.30
CA LEU A 2 -18.18 -14.98 -17.03
C LEU A 2 -18.27 -13.47 -17.30
N GLU A 3 -19.24 -12.79 -16.68
CA GLU A 3 -19.39 -11.35 -16.74
C GLU A 3 -18.11 -10.68 -16.23
N ARG A 4 -17.47 -9.90 -17.10
CA ARG A 4 -16.31 -9.09 -16.79
C ARG A 4 -16.83 -7.88 -16.02
N VAL A 5 -16.77 -7.94 -14.69
CA VAL A 5 -17.12 -6.84 -13.80
C VAL A 5 -16.18 -5.66 -14.07
N THR A 6 -16.60 -4.72 -14.92
CA THR A 6 -15.99 -3.38 -15.02
C THR A 6 -16.52 -2.53 -13.88
N ARG A 7 -16.00 -2.76 -12.66
CA ARG A 7 -16.15 -1.78 -11.59
C ARG A 7 -15.28 -0.58 -11.95
N SER A 8 -15.91 0.56 -12.24
CA SER A 8 -15.28 1.87 -12.18
C SER A 8 -14.85 2.11 -10.73
N GLN A 9 -13.69 1.59 -10.33
CA GLN A 9 -13.11 1.92 -9.03
C GLN A 9 -12.55 3.33 -9.14
N SER A 10 -13.05 4.23 -8.29
CA SER A 10 -12.37 5.50 -8.05
C SER A 10 -10.93 5.17 -7.63
N PRO A 11 -9.90 5.87 -8.14
CA PRO A 11 -8.49 5.54 -7.90
C PRO A 11 -8.10 5.43 -6.41
N GLY A 12 -8.90 5.96 -5.48
CA GLY A 12 -8.67 5.85 -4.03
C GLY A 12 -9.54 4.84 -3.27
N ALA A 13 -10.48 4.14 -3.90
CA ALA A 13 -11.39 3.24 -3.19
C ALA A 13 -10.89 1.79 -3.25
N GLY A 14 -10.27 1.31 -2.16
CA GLY A 14 -9.94 -0.11 -2.00
C GLY A 14 -8.65 -0.38 -1.22
N VAL A 15 -8.28 -1.66 -1.21
CA VAL A 15 -7.00 -2.15 -0.70
C VAL A 15 -6.15 -2.58 -1.88
N TRP A 16 -4.89 -2.17 -1.87
CA TRP A 16 -3.90 -2.39 -2.90
C TRP A 16 -2.75 -3.23 -2.37
N VAL A 17 -2.01 -3.86 -3.28
CA VAL A 17 -0.77 -4.57 -2.94
C VAL A 17 0.39 -3.66 -3.28
N GLY A 18 1.22 -3.39 -2.28
CA GLY A 18 2.46 -2.63 -2.41
C GLY A 18 3.68 -3.45 -2.06
N THR A 19 4.84 -2.84 -2.26
CA THR A 19 6.13 -3.35 -1.81
C THR A 19 6.83 -2.26 -1.03
N VAL A 20 7.33 -2.56 0.16
CA VAL A 20 8.16 -1.64 0.94
C VAL A 20 9.45 -1.39 0.17
N THR A 21 9.73 -0.14 -0.17
CA THR A 21 10.96 0.26 -0.87
C THR A 21 12.04 0.67 0.11
N ARG A 22 11.64 1.26 1.25
CA ARG A 22 12.55 1.81 2.25
C ARG A 22 11.89 1.87 3.63
N VAL A 23 12.71 1.73 4.68
CA VAL A 23 12.32 1.91 6.08
C VAL A 23 13.24 2.94 6.71
N GLU A 24 12.70 4.01 7.28
CA GLU A 24 13.48 5.09 7.89
C GLU A 24 12.83 5.53 9.19
N GLY A 25 13.52 5.37 10.32
CA GLY A 25 13.00 5.79 11.64
C GLY A 25 11.66 5.12 12.01
N GLY A 26 11.37 3.92 11.50
CA GLY A 26 10.09 3.23 11.68
C GLY A 26 9.02 3.59 10.66
N ALA A 27 9.20 4.66 9.87
CA ALA A 27 8.32 4.99 8.77
C ALA A 27 8.56 4.06 7.58
N LEU A 28 7.47 3.66 6.92
CA LEU A 28 7.51 2.83 5.72
C LEU A 28 7.32 3.70 4.49
N TYR A 29 8.12 3.42 3.46
CA TYR A 29 7.92 3.92 2.11
C TYR A 29 7.60 2.73 1.21
N VAL A 30 6.63 2.88 0.32
CA VAL A 30 6.07 1.78 -0.48
C VAL A 30 5.90 2.19 -1.93
N GLU A 31 6.11 1.24 -2.84
CA GLU A 31 5.64 1.34 -4.22
C GLU A 31 4.31 0.59 -4.35
N VAL A 32 3.33 1.19 -5.03
CA VAL A 32 2.05 0.55 -5.35
C VAL A 32 1.84 0.58 -6.87
N PRO A 33 2.30 -0.46 -7.62
CA PRO A 33 2.35 -0.41 -9.08
C PRO A 33 0.99 -0.20 -9.75
N ARG A 34 -0.11 -0.61 -9.11
CA ARG A 34 -1.46 -0.44 -9.65
C ARG A 34 -2.05 0.95 -9.43
N LEU A 35 -1.47 1.75 -8.52
CA LEU A 35 -1.85 3.15 -8.30
C LEU A 35 -0.98 4.08 -9.15
N ALA A 36 0.34 3.97 -9.03
CA ALA A 36 1.31 4.75 -9.79
C ALA A 36 2.62 3.95 -9.93
N PRO A 37 2.87 3.29 -11.08
CA PRO A 37 4.09 2.52 -11.31
C PRO A 37 5.35 3.37 -11.15
N GLY A 38 6.35 2.88 -10.41
CA GLY A 38 7.63 3.56 -10.21
C GLY A 38 7.59 4.78 -9.27
N LEU A 39 6.43 5.09 -8.67
CA LEU A 39 6.32 6.12 -7.64
C LEU A 39 6.47 5.51 -6.24
N GLU A 40 7.39 6.08 -5.46
CA GLU A 40 7.49 5.81 -4.02
C GLU A 40 6.50 6.70 -3.26
N PHE A 41 5.69 6.08 -2.42
CA PHE A 41 4.78 6.73 -1.49
C PHE A 41 5.35 6.64 -0.07
N GLY A 42 5.31 7.74 0.67
CA GLY A 42 5.63 7.74 2.09
C GLY A 42 6.09 9.11 2.60
N PRO A 43 6.31 9.25 3.92
CA PRO A 43 6.15 8.20 4.94
C PRO A 43 4.69 7.77 5.12
N CYS A 44 4.42 6.47 5.08
CA CYS A 44 3.08 5.92 5.26
C CYS A 44 2.75 5.73 6.74
N LEU A 45 1.48 5.93 7.09
CA LEU A 45 0.96 5.45 8.37
C LEU A 45 0.98 3.92 8.36
N ALA A 46 1.65 3.30 9.32
CA ALA A 46 1.73 1.85 9.41
C ALA A 46 1.01 1.37 10.66
N VAL A 47 0.14 0.37 10.50
CA VAL A 47 -0.37 -0.38 11.66
C VAL A 47 0.80 -1.17 12.23
N GLU A 48 1.22 -0.81 13.44
CA GLU A 48 2.26 -1.57 14.14
C GLU A 48 1.76 -2.97 14.47
N VAL A 49 2.51 -3.98 14.03
CA VAL A 49 2.30 -5.38 14.42
C VAL A 49 3.43 -5.77 15.36
N PRO A 50 3.15 -6.05 16.65
CA PRO A 50 4.18 -6.44 17.60
C PRO A 50 5.01 -7.62 17.10
N GLY A 51 6.34 -7.51 17.20
CA GLY A 51 7.28 -8.56 16.79
C GLY A 51 7.53 -8.67 15.29
N VAL A 52 6.96 -7.80 14.46
CA VAL A 52 7.21 -7.77 13.01
C VAL A 52 8.17 -6.62 12.67
N ALA A 53 9.37 -6.98 12.23
CA ALA A 53 10.30 -6.03 11.64
C ALA A 53 10.07 -5.95 10.13
N TRP A 54 9.78 -4.74 9.64
CA TRP A 54 9.64 -4.45 8.21
C TRP A 54 11.01 -4.27 7.56
N ALA A 55 11.13 -4.67 6.30
CA ALA A 55 12.30 -4.46 5.47
C ALA A 55 11.92 -4.07 4.04
N ALA A 56 12.86 -3.45 3.33
CA ALA A 56 12.71 -3.24 1.89
C ALA A 56 12.54 -4.59 1.17
N GLY A 57 11.63 -4.63 0.20
CA GLY A 57 11.19 -5.84 -0.51
C GLY A 57 9.98 -6.53 0.12
N ASP A 58 9.58 -6.19 1.36
CA ASP A 58 8.39 -6.77 1.97
C ASP A 58 7.13 -6.39 1.20
N ARG A 59 6.28 -7.39 0.95
CA ARG A 59 4.97 -7.17 0.33
C ARG A 59 3.97 -6.75 1.40
N CYS A 60 3.11 -5.79 1.06
CA CYS A 60 2.15 -5.24 2.00
C CYS A 60 0.78 -4.97 1.37
N LEU A 61 -0.23 -4.86 2.24
CA LEU A 61 -1.54 -4.32 1.92
C LEU A 61 -1.55 -2.82 2.26
N VAL A 62 -2.04 -2.02 1.32
CA VAL A 62 -2.06 -0.55 1.41
C VAL A 62 -3.47 -0.05 1.13
N ALA A 63 -3.96 0.89 1.92
CA ALA A 63 -5.24 1.57 1.69
C ALA A 63 -5.04 3.08 1.58
N CYS A 64 -5.82 3.71 0.70
CA CYS A 64 -5.87 5.17 0.61
C CYS A 64 -6.76 5.73 1.73
N LEU A 65 -6.28 6.73 2.44
CA LEU A 65 -7.03 7.40 3.50
C LEU A 65 -8.02 8.39 2.88
N GLU A 66 -9.30 8.29 3.28
CA GLU A 66 -10.37 9.13 2.73
C GLU A 66 -10.48 9.14 1.19
N GLY A 67 -9.95 8.11 0.53
CA GLY A 67 -9.89 8.04 -0.94
C GLY A 67 -8.81 8.91 -1.58
N ARG A 68 -7.88 9.46 -0.81
CA ARG A 68 -6.75 10.28 -1.27
C ARG A 68 -5.57 9.37 -1.64
N VAL A 69 -5.18 9.39 -2.91
CA VAL A 69 -4.11 8.51 -3.43
C VAL A 69 -2.70 8.92 -2.98
N ASP A 70 -2.56 10.16 -2.52
CA ASP A 70 -1.34 10.73 -1.95
C ASP A 70 -1.20 10.48 -0.44
N ASP A 71 -2.23 9.90 0.21
CA ASP A 71 -2.23 9.60 1.64
C ASP A 71 -2.55 8.12 1.90
N LEU A 72 -1.52 7.35 2.24
CA LEU A 72 -1.58 5.88 2.28
C LEU A 72 -1.30 5.32 3.67
N ALA A 73 -2.05 4.29 4.04
CA ALA A 73 -1.83 3.48 5.22
C ALA A 73 -1.43 2.04 4.86
N VAL A 74 -0.35 1.55 5.46
CA VAL A 74 0.03 0.14 5.45
C VAL A 74 -0.75 -0.60 6.53
N ILE A 75 -1.66 -1.47 6.10
CA ILE A 75 -2.63 -2.15 6.98
C ILE A 75 -2.32 -3.62 7.23
N GLY A 76 -1.27 -4.15 6.60
CA GLY A 76 -0.84 -5.53 6.83
C GLY A 76 0.36 -5.95 5.98
N ARG A 77 1.10 -6.94 6.46
CA ARG A 77 2.19 -7.61 5.72
C ARG A 77 1.63 -8.85 5.02
N LEU A 78 2.08 -9.09 3.79
CA LEU A 78 1.81 -10.33 3.08
C LEU A 78 2.99 -11.30 3.27
N PRO A 79 2.73 -12.62 3.31
CA PRO A 79 3.78 -13.63 3.36
C PRO A 79 4.60 -13.68 2.06
#